data_AF-A0A533XL42-F1
#
_entry.id   AF-A0A533XL42-F1
#
_cell.length_a   1.000
_cell.length_b   1.000
_cell.length_c   1.000
_cell.angle_alpha   90.00
_cell.angle_beta   90.00
_cell.angle_gamma   90.00
#
_symmetry.space_group_name_H-M   'P 1'
#
loop_
_entity.id
_entity.type
_entity.pdbx_description
1 polymer ?
#
loop_
_entity_poly.entity_id
_entity_poly.type
_entity_poly.pdbx_seq_one_letter_code
_entity_poly.pdbx_strand_id
1 'polypeptide(L)'
;MLESVEEGHQLITPGHLRVGDTVTVQLWLEDEEPFIDIRLAVVTRVHTPWITVEVIRVSPHDRMRLKRIVMSIEEPAHIDHLL
;
A
#
# COMPACT_ATOMS: atom_id res chain seq x y z
N MET A 1 -11.45 -26.52 12.06
CA MET A 1 -10.85 -26.21 13.36
C MET A 1 -9.50 -25.62 13.04
N LEU A 2 -9.34 -24.30 13.18
CA LEU A 2 -8.06 -23.64 12.99
C LEU A 2 -7.69 -22.98 14.31
N GLU A 3 -6.54 -23.40 14.83
CA GLU A 3 -5.92 -22.95 16.05
C GLU A 3 -5.05 -21.70 15.80
N SER A 4 -4.95 -20.90 16.86
CA SER A 4 -4.17 -19.68 17.14
C SER A 4 -2.63 -19.85 16.96
N VAL A 5 -1.72 -18.87 16.92
CA VAL A 5 -1.64 -17.45 17.32
C VAL A 5 -0.29 -16.86 16.78
N GLU A 6 -0.20 -15.52 16.72
CA GLU A 6 0.98 -14.62 16.68
C GLU A 6 2.33 -15.15 16.16
N GLU A 7 2.75 -14.68 14.97
CA GLU A 7 4.10 -14.15 14.70
C GLU A 7 4.17 -13.64 13.24
N GLY A 8 4.59 -12.37 13.07
CA GLY A 8 5.18 -11.82 11.84
C GLY A 8 4.31 -11.81 10.57
N HIS A 9 3.69 -10.66 10.28
CA HIS A 9 3.30 -10.17 8.94
C HIS A 9 3.06 -11.23 7.85
N GLN A 10 2.16 -12.18 8.09
CA GLN A 10 1.69 -13.03 6.99
C GLN A 10 0.66 -12.20 6.22
N LEU A 11 1.16 -11.40 5.26
CA LEU A 11 0.34 -10.81 4.20
C LEU A 11 -0.49 -11.95 3.61
N ILE A 12 -1.77 -11.98 3.99
CA ILE A 12 -2.74 -12.95 3.51
C ILE A 12 -2.66 -12.87 1.99
N THR A 13 -2.14 -13.92 1.38
CA THR A 13 -1.97 -14.02 -0.07
C THR A 13 -3.31 -13.68 -0.74
N PRO A 14 -3.30 -12.99 -1.90
CA PRO A 14 -4.53 -12.56 -2.59
C PRO A 14 -5.26 -13.73 -3.28
N GLY A 15 -5.34 -14.91 -2.64
CA GLY A 15 -5.99 -16.09 -3.19
C GLY A 15 -7.50 -15.92 -3.42
N HIS A 16 -8.11 -14.90 -2.80
CA HIS A 16 -9.55 -14.62 -2.90
C HIS A 16 -9.88 -13.30 -3.59
N LEU A 17 -8.89 -12.42 -3.81
CA LEU A 17 -9.12 -11.12 -4.42
C LEU A 17 -9.19 -11.25 -5.94
N ARG A 18 -10.13 -10.52 -6.54
CA ARG A 18 -10.37 -10.49 -7.98
C ARG A 18 -10.34 -9.05 -8.48
N VAL A 19 -10.02 -8.90 -9.76
CA VAL A 19 -10.15 -7.59 -10.43
C VAL A 19 -11.59 -7.12 -10.32
N GLY A 20 -11.79 -5.88 -9.90
CA GLY A 20 -13.09 -5.27 -9.63
C GLY A 20 -13.51 -5.30 -8.16
N ASP A 21 -12.85 -6.08 -7.31
CA ASP A 21 -13.17 -6.09 -5.89
C ASP A 21 -12.83 -4.74 -5.24
N THR A 22 -13.72 -4.27 -4.38
CA THR A 22 -13.47 -3.09 -3.55
C THR A 22 -12.82 -3.50 -2.24
N VAL A 23 -11.75 -2.81 -1.86
CA VAL A 23 -10.99 -3.07 -0.64
C VAL A 23 -10.75 -1.78 0.15
N THR A 24 -10.59 -1.92 1.46
CA THR A 24 -10.02 -0.90 2.34
C THR A 24 -8.54 -1.21 2.54
N VAL A 25 -7.67 -0.20 2.47
CA VAL A 25 -6.22 -0.38 2.61
C VAL A 25 -5.71 0.54 3.70
N GLN A 26 -4.94 -0.02 4.63
CA GLN A 26 -4.11 0.74 5.56
C GLN A 26 -2.67 0.60 5.09
N LEU A 27 -2.00 1.73 4.88
CA LEU A 27 -0.62 1.77 4.44
C LEU A 27 0.26 2.28 5.58
N TRP A 28 1.14 1.41 6.07
CA TRP A 28 2.17 1.74 7.04
C TRP A 28 3.47 2.06 6.31
N LEU A 29 4.16 3.09 6.79
CA LEU A 29 5.47 3.48 6.30
C LEU A 29 6.38 3.51 7.53
N GLU A 30 7.61 3.03 7.38
CA GLU A 30 8.53 2.81 8.50
C GLU A 30 8.76 4.06 9.35
N ASP A 31 8.61 5.26 8.75
CA ASP A 31 8.85 6.55 9.39
C ASP A 31 7.58 7.40 9.65
N GLU A 32 6.38 6.89 9.37
CA GLU A 32 5.13 7.64 9.59
C GLU A 32 4.14 6.92 10.52
N GLU A 33 3.98 7.44 11.74
CA GLU A 33 2.82 7.22 12.61
C GLU A 33 1.89 8.44 12.53
N PRO A 34 0.58 8.32 12.19
CA PRO A 34 -0.24 7.11 11.99
C PRO A 34 -0.24 6.59 10.54
N PHE A 35 -0.74 5.37 10.30
CA PHE A 35 -0.96 4.83 8.95
C PHE A 35 -1.80 5.75 8.02
N ILE A 36 -1.66 5.57 6.71
CA ILE A 36 -2.51 6.22 5.70
C ILE A 36 -3.76 5.35 5.48
N ASP A 37 -4.93 5.93 5.74
CA ASP A 37 -6.23 5.27 5.61
C ASP A 37 -6.84 5.47 4.20
N ILE A 38 -6.84 4.41 3.40
CA ILE A 38 -7.50 4.37 2.10
C ILE A 38 -8.84 3.63 2.26
N ARG A 39 -9.90 4.42 2.45
CA ARG A 39 -11.24 3.91 2.74
C ARG A 39 -11.92 3.21 1.57
N LEU A 40 -11.46 3.44 0.35
CA LEU A 40 -11.98 2.73 -0.83
C LEU A 40 -10.92 2.69 -1.92
N ALA A 41 -10.58 1.48 -2.35
CA ALA A 41 -9.80 1.22 -3.54
C ALA A 41 -10.39 0.04 -4.31
N VAL A 42 -10.13 -0.04 -5.61
CA VAL A 42 -10.56 -1.16 -6.46
C VAL A 42 -9.35 -1.94 -6.93
N VAL A 43 -9.39 -3.25 -6.81
CA VAL A 43 -8.37 -4.13 -7.38
C VAL A 43 -8.41 -4.04 -8.90
N THR A 44 -7.34 -3.53 -9.51
CA THR A 44 -7.21 -3.41 -10.96
C THR A 44 -6.39 -4.53 -11.58
N ARG A 45 -5.49 -5.15 -10.80
CA ARG A 45 -4.68 -6.30 -11.22
C ARG A 45 -4.41 -7.23 -10.05
N VAL A 46 -4.33 -8.52 -10.32
CA VAL A 46 -3.90 -9.56 -9.37
C VAL A 46 -2.66 -10.25 -9.94
N HIS A 47 -1.55 -10.11 -9.24
CA HIS A 47 -0.24 -10.66 -9.59
C HIS A 47 0.34 -11.37 -8.38
N THR A 48 -0.12 -12.58 -8.05
CA THR A 48 0.28 -13.29 -6.82
C THR A 48 1.79 -13.25 -6.58
N PRO A 49 2.26 -12.73 -5.44
CA PRO A 49 1.53 -12.41 -4.20
C PRO A 49 0.96 -10.98 -4.09
N TRP A 50 1.07 -10.17 -5.14
CA TRP A 50 0.72 -8.76 -5.18
C TRP A 50 -0.64 -8.49 -5.81
N ILE A 51 -1.19 -7.32 -5.50
CA ILE A 51 -2.32 -6.73 -6.21
C ILE A 51 -1.97 -5.29 -6.58
N THR A 52 -2.58 -4.81 -7.64
CA THR A 52 -2.63 -3.38 -7.94
C THR A 52 -4.00 -2.88 -7.56
N VAL A 53 -4.06 -1.76 -6.84
CA VAL A 53 -5.31 -1.10 -6.47
C VAL A 53 -5.35 0.32 -7.01
N GLU A 54 -6.51 0.75 -7.46
CA GLU A 54 -6.80 2.15 -7.79
C GLU A 54 -7.48 2.81 -6.59
N VAL A 55 -6.90 3.90 -6.09
CA VAL A 55 -7.43 4.63 -4.93
C VAL A 55 -8.61 5.51 -5.36
N ILE A 56 -9.79 5.21 -4.82
CA ILE A 56 -11.02 5.96 -5.09
C ILE A 56 -11.29 6.99 -3.99
N ARG A 57 -11.14 6.59 -2.72
CA ARG A 57 -11.45 7.44 -1.58
C ARG A 57 -10.36 7.37 -0.52
N VAL A 58 -9.76 8.52 -0.27
CA VAL A 58 -8.77 8.77 0.78
C VAL A 58 -9.06 10.15 1.39
N SER A 59 -8.69 10.37 2.65
CA SER A 59 -8.87 11.68 3.28
C SER A 59 -8.01 12.74 2.56
N PRO A 60 -8.39 14.04 2.56
CA PRO A 60 -7.54 15.09 1.98
C PRO A 60 -6.15 15.16 2.62
N HIS A 61 -6.08 14.91 3.93
CA HIS A 61 -4.83 14.86 4.68
C HIS A 61 -3.93 13.72 4.18
N ASP A 62 -4.46 12.51 4.10
CA ASP A 62 -3.71 11.33 3.69
C ASP A 62 -3.38 11.36 2.20
N ARG A 63 -4.21 12.00 1.37
CA ARG A 63 -3.87 12.28 -0.03
C ARG A 63 -2.63 13.16 -0.16
N MET A 64 -2.48 14.18 0.70
CA MET A 64 -1.28 15.03 0.71
C MET A 64 -0.04 14.26 1.17
N ARG A 65 -0.19 13.30 2.08
CA ARG A 65 0.90 12.41 2.52
C ARG A 65 1.31 11.47 1.39
N LEU A 66 0.36 10.77 0.77
CA LEU A 66 0.60 9.92 -0.40
C LEU A 66 1.33 10.68 -1.52
N LYS A 67 0.92 11.92 -1.82
CA LYS A 67 1.61 12.73 -2.84
C LYS A 67 3.06 13.03 -2.47
N ARG A 68 3.34 13.35 -1.20
CA ARG A 68 4.71 13.60 -0.73
C ARG A 68 5.59 12.36 -0.88
N ILE A 69 5.06 11.19 -0.54
CA ILE A 69 5.78 9.92 -0.66
C ILE A 69 6.10 9.59 -2.12
N VAL A 70 5.14 9.75 -3.03
CA VAL A 70 5.39 9.54 -4.47
C VAL A 70 6.46 10.49 -4.97
N MET A 71 6.40 11.77 -4.58
CA MET A 71 7.40 12.76 -4.96
C MET A 71 8.79 12.48 -4.39
N SER A 72 8.91 11.94 -3.17
CA SER A 72 10.21 11.57 -2.58
C SER A 72 10.80 10.30 -3.20
N ILE A 73 9.96 9.38 -3.69
CA ILE A 73 10.42 8.20 -4.44
C ILE A 73 10.86 8.59 -5.86
N GLU A 74 10.28 9.65 -6.43
CA GLU A 74 10.62 10.18 -7.76
C GLU A 74 11.83 11.13 -7.77
N GLU A 75 12.44 11.45 -6.63
CA GLU A 75 13.73 12.15 -6.61
C GLU A 75 14.80 11.28 -7.32
N PRO A 76 15.46 11.79 -8.37
CA PRO A 76 16.37 10.98 -9.15
C PRO A 76 17.54 10.55 -8.27
N ALA A 77 17.89 9.27 -8.32
CA ALA A 77 19.20 8.78 -7.93
C ALA A 77 20.27 9.49 -8.79
N HIS A 78 20.60 10.73 -8.43
CA HIS A 78 21.71 11.50 -8.94
C HIS A 78 22.68 11.79 -7.79
N ILE A 79 23.12 10.73 -7.12
CA ILE A 79 24.40 10.75 -6.42
C ILE A 79 25.15 9.47 -6.78
N ASP A 80 25.56 9.39 -8.04
CA ASP A 80 26.73 8.62 -8.45
C ASP A 80 27.53 9.55 -9.35
N HIS A 81 28.53 10.21 -8.76
CA HIS A 81 29.79 10.70 -9.34
C HIS A 81 30.35 11.81 -8.46
N LEU A 82 30.88 11.43 -7.31
CA LEU A 82 32.05 12.11 -6.75
C LEU A 82 33.13 11.05 -6.55
N LEU A 83 33.95 10.92 -7.60
CA LEU A 83 35.33 10.43 -7.54
C LEU A 83 36.15 11.37 -6.65
#